data_AF-A0A4R4BR67-F1
#
_entry.id   AF-A0A4R4BR67-F1
#
_cell.length_a   1.000
_cell.length_b   1.000
_cell.length_c   1.000
_cell.angle_alpha   90.00
_cell.angle_beta   90.00
_cell.angle_gamma   90.00
#
_symmetry.space_group_name_H-M   'P 1'
#
loop_
_entity.id
_entity.type
_entity.pdbx_description
1 polymer ?
#
loop_
_entity_poly.entity_id
_entity_poly.type
_entity_poly.pdbx_seq_one_letter_code
_entity_poly.pdbx_strand_id
1 'polypeptide(L)'
;MDEKTFLAFHQLREDFKNYCKTLQERLPHLLSLQKELIDQRGESAYPIETPVVYNREWDDIGPQDDIRLILIADNPGRREQEAKNRRYLIGPSGKILERFFQKHPELGVQSRKQILILNKTPIHTPRTTDLKFLNREPAVASLLIEGLRKMAEFAYRAQTIFPAIPLWIIGYSEMSKGKLFWPYTEHLLRFYEQDPFSYSRLFLFRHFSMNQFTIDLARHRTNNEPVPETLRRLGEMYRKRVFQL
;
A
#
# COMPACT_ATOMS: atom_id res chain seq x y z
N MET A 1 7.63 20.11 -6.78
CA MET A 1 8.78 19.22 -7.12
C MET A 1 9.68 19.92 -8.14
N ASP A 2 10.98 19.58 -8.20
CA ASP A 2 11.79 20.00 -9.35
C ASP A 2 11.44 19.19 -10.61
N GLU A 3 11.88 19.67 -11.77
CA GLU A 3 11.55 19.06 -13.08
C GLU A 3 12.04 17.62 -13.21
N LYS A 4 13.24 17.33 -12.70
CA LYS A 4 13.85 15.99 -12.78
C LYS A 4 13.08 14.99 -11.93
N THR A 5 12.72 15.36 -10.69
CA THR A 5 11.89 14.54 -9.80
C THR A 5 10.52 14.32 -10.41
N PHE A 6 9.90 15.36 -11.00
CA PHE A 6 8.60 15.20 -11.64
C PHE A 6 8.65 14.28 -12.86
N LEU A 7 9.68 14.37 -13.70
CA LEU A 7 9.85 13.48 -14.85
C LEU A 7 10.06 12.02 -14.42
N ALA A 8 10.87 11.79 -13.38
CA ALA A 8 11.07 10.45 -12.83
C ALA A 8 9.77 9.88 -12.23
N PHE A 9 9.00 10.70 -11.52
CA PHE A 9 7.68 10.33 -11.00
C PHE A 9 6.70 10.01 -12.13
N HIS A 10 6.67 10.85 -13.18
CA HIS A 10 5.82 10.64 -14.35
C HIS A 10 6.13 9.29 -15.00
N GLN A 11 7.40 8.94 -15.19
CA GLN A 11 7.77 7.64 -15.74
C GLN A 11 7.32 6.48 -14.83
N LEU A 12 7.54 6.60 -13.52
CA LEU A 12 7.08 5.58 -12.56
C LEU A 12 5.56 5.40 -12.61
N ARG A 13 4.81 6.50 -12.75
CA ARG A 13 3.35 6.49 -12.89
C ARG A 13 2.91 5.71 -14.11
N GLU A 14 3.50 5.97 -15.28
CA GLU A 14 3.17 5.28 -16.52
C GLU A 14 3.55 3.79 -16.44
N ASP A 15 4.70 3.46 -15.85
CA ASP A 15 5.09 2.06 -15.64
C ASP A 15 4.08 1.31 -14.75
N PHE A 16 3.62 1.94 -13.66
CA PHE A 16 2.63 1.35 -12.77
C PHE A 16 1.28 1.15 -13.46
N LYS A 17 0.84 2.16 -14.23
CA LYS A 17 -0.40 2.12 -15.02
C LYS A 17 -0.38 0.99 -16.05
N ASN A 18 0.72 0.89 -16.80
CA ASN A 18 0.93 -0.15 -17.78
C ASN A 18 1.01 -1.53 -17.14
N TYR A 19 1.70 -1.65 -15.99
CA TYR A 19 1.76 -2.91 -15.26
C TYR A 19 0.38 -3.41 -14.82
N CYS A 20 -0.48 -2.55 -14.27
CA CYS A 20 -1.84 -2.94 -13.90
C CYS A 20 -2.65 -3.42 -15.11
N LYS A 21 -2.51 -2.75 -16.26
CA LYS A 21 -3.15 -3.17 -17.52
C LYS A 21 -2.65 -4.54 -17.98
N THR A 22 -1.34 -4.73 -18.05
CA THR A 22 -0.74 -6.01 -18.45
C THR A 22 -1.11 -7.15 -17.49
N LEU A 23 -1.17 -6.88 -16.18
CA LEU A 23 -1.58 -7.88 -15.19
C LEU A 23 -3.03 -8.31 -15.40
N GLN A 24 -3.93 -7.37 -15.71
CA GLN A 24 -5.33 -7.68 -16.04
C GLN A 24 -5.45 -8.56 -17.29
N GLU A 25 -4.65 -8.29 -18.32
CA GLU A 25 -4.61 -9.08 -19.57
C GLU A 25 -4.06 -10.49 -19.35
N ARG A 26 -3.06 -10.64 -18.48
CA ARG A 26 -2.45 -11.94 -18.12
C ARG A 26 -3.32 -12.77 -17.16
N LEU A 27 -4.39 -12.21 -16.61
CA LEU A 27 -5.30 -12.86 -15.67
C LEU A 27 -6.75 -12.86 -16.19
N PRO A 28 -7.04 -13.46 -17.36
CA PRO A 28 -8.38 -13.40 -17.98
C PRO A 28 -9.48 -14.03 -17.10
N HIS A 29 -9.14 -15.01 -16.25
CA HIS A 29 -10.08 -15.71 -15.37
C HIS A 29 -10.24 -15.06 -13.98
N LEU A 30 -9.47 -14.02 -13.66
CA LEU A 30 -9.49 -13.41 -12.32
C LEU A 30 -10.88 -12.86 -11.94
N LEU A 31 -11.58 -12.23 -12.88
CA LEU A 31 -12.92 -11.71 -12.64
C LEU A 31 -13.88 -12.82 -12.20
N SER A 32 -13.84 -13.97 -12.87
CA SER A 32 -14.71 -15.12 -12.55
C SER A 32 -14.39 -15.66 -11.16
N LEU A 33 -13.11 -15.83 -10.83
CA LEU A 33 -12.68 -16.32 -9.52
C LEU A 33 -13.06 -15.36 -8.38
N GLN A 34 -12.95 -14.05 -8.60
CA GLN A 34 -13.37 -13.07 -7.60
C GLN A 34 -14.89 -13.04 -7.43
N LYS A 35 -15.68 -13.27 -8.49
CA LYS A 35 -17.14 -13.42 -8.38
C LYS A 35 -17.51 -14.65 -7.57
N GLU A 36 -16.88 -15.79 -7.88
CA GLU A 36 -17.07 -17.03 -7.13
C GLU A 36 -16.73 -16.85 -5.63
N LEU A 37 -15.63 -16.16 -5.34
CA LEU A 37 -15.25 -15.80 -3.97
C LEU A 37 -16.35 -14.98 -3.26
N ILE A 38 -16.92 -13.98 -3.93
CA ILE A 38 -17.99 -13.14 -3.35
C ILE A 38 -19.24 -13.98 -3.08
N ASP A 39 -19.62 -14.82 -4.03
CA ASP A 39 -20.79 -15.70 -3.91
C ASP A 39 -20.64 -16.68 -2.74
N GLN A 40 -19.45 -17.28 -2.58
CA GLN A 40 -19.15 -18.19 -1.46
C GLN A 40 -19.16 -17.50 -0.10
N ARG A 41 -18.87 -16.20 -0.03
CA ARG A 41 -18.88 -15.44 1.24
C ARG A 41 -20.29 -15.16 1.76
N GLY A 42 -21.32 -15.28 0.92
CA GLY A 42 -22.69 -14.91 1.27
C GLY A 42 -22.83 -13.43 1.66
N GLU A 43 -21.85 -12.60 1.33
CA GLU A 43 -21.92 -11.15 1.50
C GLU A 43 -22.88 -10.57 0.45
N SER A 44 -23.48 -9.41 0.70
CA SER A 44 -24.37 -8.77 -0.30
C SER A 44 -23.63 -8.65 -1.63
N ALA A 45 -24.06 -9.46 -2.61
CA ALA A 45 -23.46 -9.53 -3.93
C ALA A 45 -23.26 -8.10 -4.47
N TYR A 46 -22.05 -7.79 -4.89
CA TYR A 46 -21.73 -6.52 -5.50
C TYR A 46 -20.98 -6.74 -6.80
N PRO A 47 -21.17 -5.86 -7.80
CA PRO A 47 -20.49 -6.02 -9.07
C PRO A 47 -18.99 -5.76 -8.90
N ILE A 48 -18.19 -6.65 -9.46
CA ILE A 48 -16.77 -6.39 -9.70
C ILE A 48 -16.65 -5.70 -11.05
N GLU A 49 -16.16 -4.47 -11.02
CA GLU A 49 -15.95 -3.60 -12.18
C GLU A 49 -14.46 -3.55 -12.56
N THR A 50 -13.55 -3.60 -11.57
CA THR A 50 -12.09 -3.52 -11.81
C THR A 50 -11.32 -4.58 -11.01
N PRO A 51 -11.07 -5.79 -11.56
CA PRO A 51 -10.34 -6.87 -10.88
C PRO A 51 -8.92 -6.51 -10.42
N VAL A 52 -8.19 -5.78 -11.28
CA VAL A 52 -6.87 -5.22 -11.01
C VAL A 52 -6.98 -3.69 -11.02
N VAL A 53 -6.82 -3.07 -9.86
CA VAL A 53 -7.04 -1.64 -9.70
C VAL A 53 -5.73 -0.90 -9.88
N TYR A 54 -5.73 0.11 -10.75
CA TYR A 54 -4.69 1.14 -10.79
C TYR A 54 -5.17 2.36 -9.99
N ASN A 55 -4.29 2.95 -9.18
CA ASN A 55 -4.64 4.12 -8.37
C ASN A 55 -4.62 5.41 -9.19
N ARG A 56 -5.79 5.86 -9.68
CA ARG A 56 -5.93 7.09 -10.48
C ARG A 56 -5.52 8.37 -9.74
N GLU A 57 -5.35 8.34 -8.42
CA GLU A 57 -4.83 9.51 -7.69
C GLU A 57 -3.43 9.92 -8.15
N TRP A 58 -2.67 9.00 -8.74
CA TRP A 58 -1.38 9.30 -9.34
C TRP A 58 -1.50 10.17 -10.60
N ASP A 59 -2.60 10.06 -11.35
CA ASP A 59 -2.86 10.87 -12.53
C ASP A 59 -3.09 12.35 -12.14
N ASP A 60 -3.57 12.62 -10.92
CA ASP A 60 -3.88 13.97 -10.44
C ASP A 60 -2.63 14.77 -10.02
N ILE A 61 -1.49 14.12 -9.86
CA ILE A 61 -0.25 14.73 -9.35
C ILE A 61 0.49 15.43 -10.50
N GLY A 62 0.73 16.72 -10.31
CA GLY A 62 1.45 17.61 -11.18
C GLY A 62 2.73 18.17 -10.54
N PRO A 63 3.51 18.97 -11.27
CA PRO A 63 4.85 19.43 -10.85
C PRO A 63 4.82 20.35 -9.61
N GLN A 64 3.70 21.04 -9.38
CA GLN A 64 3.52 21.95 -8.24
C GLN A 64 3.10 21.26 -6.95
N ASP A 65 2.77 19.97 -7.01
CA ASP A 65 2.40 19.23 -5.82
C ASP A 65 3.65 18.88 -4.98
N ASP A 66 3.41 18.70 -3.69
CA ASP A 66 4.41 18.38 -2.69
C ASP A 66 4.06 17.06 -2.01
N ILE A 67 4.84 16.02 -2.29
CA ILE A 67 4.67 14.70 -1.69
C ILE A 67 5.36 14.68 -0.33
N ARG A 68 4.68 14.20 0.70
CA ARG A 68 5.20 14.16 2.08
C ARG A 68 5.18 12.78 2.71
N LEU A 69 4.50 11.83 2.08
CA LEU A 69 4.40 10.46 2.55
C LEU A 69 4.21 9.49 1.38
N ILE A 70 4.88 8.34 1.45
CA ILE A 70 4.53 7.17 0.64
C ILE A 70 3.84 6.18 1.57
N LEU A 71 2.68 5.65 1.18
CA LEU A 71 1.89 4.76 2.01
C LEU A 71 1.54 3.48 1.25
N ILE A 72 1.87 2.34 1.82
CA ILE A 72 1.62 1.01 1.26
C ILE A 72 0.56 0.29 2.09
N ALA A 73 -0.64 0.14 1.53
CA ALA A 73 -1.72 -0.68 2.09
C ALA A 73 -1.69 -2.12 1.55
N ASP A 74 -2.66 -2.96 1.90
CA ASP A 74 -2.62 -4.40 1.55
C ASP A 74 -3.06 -4.63 0.09
N ASN A 75 -4.34 -4.40 -0.19
CA ASN A 75 -4.96 -4.61 -1.49
C ASN A 75 -6.25 -3.76 -1.62
N PRO A 76 -6.76 -3.54 -2.85
CA PRO A 76 -7.97 -2.73 -3.05
C PRO A 76 -9.21 -3.44 -2.51
N GLY A 77 -10.03 -2.72 -1.76
CA GLY A 77 -11.31 -3.19 -1.25
C GLY A 77 -12.49 -2.89 -2.18
N ARG A 78 -13.71 -3.12 -1.67
CA ARG A 78 -14.96 -3.04 -2.43
C ARG A 78 -15.20 -1.67 -3.09
N ARG A 79 -14.86 -0.57 -2.42
CA ARG A 79 -15.08 0.78 -2.98
C ARG A 79 -13.97 1.17 -3.93
N GLU A 80 -12.75 0.75 -3.62
CA GLU A 80 -11.55 1.05 -4.39
C GLU A 80 -11.64 0.50 -5.82
N GLN A 81 -12.28 -0.67 -6.03
CA GLN A 81 -12.42 -1.31 -7.34
C GLN A 81 -13.53 -0.76 -8.24
N GLU A 82 -14.46 0.05 -7.70
CA GLU A 82 -15.52 0.67 -8.51
C GLU A 82 -14.89 1.54 -9.61
N ALA A 83 -15.34 1.41 -10.86
CA ALA A 83 -14.77 2.07 -12.03
C ALA A 83 -14.80 3.59 -11.94
N LYS A 84 -15.82 4.14 -11.26
CA LYS A 84 -15.93 5.57 -10.95
C LYS A 84 -14.89 6.06 -9.94
N ASN A 85 -14.41 5.18 -9.07
CA ASN A 85 -13.45 5.52 -8.03
C ASN A 85 -12.04 5.23 -8.53
N ARG A 86 -11.62 3.95 -8.53
CA ARG A 86 -10.23 3.50 -8.79
C ARG A 86 -9.19 4.33 -8.03
N ARG A 87 -9.45 4.50 -6.73
CA ARG A 87 -8.61 5.20 -5.77
C ARG A 87 -8.41 4.31 -4.56
N TYR A 88 -7.21 4.21 -4.03
CA TYR A 88 -6.90 3.35 -2.89
C TYR A 88 -7.30 3.99 -1.56
N LEU A 89 -7.58 3.20 -0.51
CA LEU A 89 -7.92 3.74 0.82
C LEU A 89 -9.00 4.85 0.78
N ILE A 90 -10.13 4.56 0.15
CA ILE A 90 -11.32 5.43 0.16
C ILE A 90 -12.46 4.85 1.01
N GLY A 91 -12.31 3.60 1.45
CA GLY A 91 -13.17 2.95 2.44
C GLY A 91 -12.96 3.46 3.88
N PRO A 92 -13.46 2.71 4.88
CA PRO A 92 -13.38 3.10 6.30
C PRO A 92 -11.95 3.38 6.78
N SER A 93 -10.97 2.56 6.39
CA SER A 93 -9.55 2.77 6.71
C SER A 93 -9.03 4.11 6.20
N GLY A 94 -9.47 4.54 5.01
CA GLY A 94 -9.14 5.84 4.44
C GLY A 94 -9.66 7.02 5.25
N LYS A 95 -10.92 6.92 5.71
CA LYS A 95 -11.51 7.94 6.59
C LYS A 95 -10.76 8.06 7.92
N ILE A 96 -10.25 6.95 8.45
CA ILE A 96 -9.43 6.96 9.67
C ILE A 96 -8.07 7.61 9.40
N LEU A 97 -7.42 7.29 8.29
CA LEU A 97 -6.17 7.92 7.84
C LEU A 97 -6.32 9.46 7.73
N GLU A 98 -7.36 9.92 7.04
CA GLU A 98 -7.63 11.35 6.85
C GLU A 98 -7.86 12.08 8.18
N ARG A 99 -8.71 11.51 9.05
CA ARG A 99 -8.94 12.05 10.40
C ARG A 99 -7.69 12.04 11.26
N PHE A 100 -6.80 11.06 11.08
CA PHE A 100 -5.54 11.00 11.81
C PHE A 100 -4.66 12.20 11.46
N PHE A 101 -4.42 12.47 10.18
CA PHE A 101 -3.59 13.62 9.78
C PHE A 101 -4.25 14.96 10.10
N GLN A 102 -5.58 15.07 10.03
CA GLN A 102 -6.30 16.27 10.50
C GLN A 102 -6.06 16.56 11.99
N LYS A 103 -5.93 15.52 12.82
CA LYS A 103 -5.68 15.66 14.27
C LYS A 103 -4.21 15.90 14.60
N HIS A 104 -3.31 15.65 13.66
CA HIS A 104 -1.87 15.71 13.85
C HIS A 104 -1.19 16.57 12.77
N PRO A 105 -1.52 17.89 12.69
CA PRO A 105 -0.93 18.79 11.72
C PRO A 105 0.60 18.90 11.84
N GLU A 106 1.17 18.58 13.00
CA GLU A 106 2.61 18.48 13.24
C GLU A 106 3.33 17.46 12.35
N LEU A 107 2.59 16.52 11.74
CA LEU A 107 3.13 15.55 10.76
C LEU A 107 3.32 16.16 9.37
N GLY A 108 2.88 17.40 9.16
CA GLY A 108 3.06 18.12 7.90
C GLY A 108 2.20 17.62 6.73
N VAL A 109 1.39 16.57 6.88
CA VAL A 109 0.46 16.11 5.84
C VAL A 109 -0.88 16.81 6.03
N GLN A 110 -1.18 17.78 5.17
CA GLN A 110 -2.36 18.63 5.21
C GLN A 110 -3.43 18.22 4.20
N SER A 111 -3.03 17.53 3.12
CA SER A 111 -3.96 17.01 2.13
C SER A 111 -3.58 15.62 1.65
N ARG A 112 -4.57 14.89 1.16
CA ARG A 112 -4.42 13.55 0.61
C ARG A 112 -3.47 13.49 -0.59
N LYS A 113 -3.41 14.56 -1.39
CA LYS A 113 -2.53 14.67 -2.57
C LYS A 113 -1.05 14.64 -2.22
N GLN A 114 -0.72 14.89 -0.94
CA GLN A 114 0.65 14.79 -0.41
C GLN A 114 1.02 13.34 -0.03
N ILE A 115 0.12 12.37 -0.22
CA ILE A 115 0.35 10.97 0.08
C ILE A 115 0.34 10.16 -1.23
N LEU A 116 1.48 9.58 -1.58
CA LEU A 116 1.55 8.57 -2.64
C LEU A 116 1.09 7.23 -2.10
N ILE A 117 -0.11 6.80 -2.47
CA ILE A 117 -0.69 5.55 -1.97
C ILE A 117 -0.50 4.43 -3.00
N LEU A 118 0.10 3.32 -2.55
CA LEU A 118 0.15 2.04 -3.25
C LEU A 118 -0.47 0.93 -2.37
N ASN A 119 -0.67 -0.24 -2.96
CA ASN A 119 -0.99 -1.47 -2.26
C ASN A 119 0.12 -2.50 -2.49
N LYS A 120 0.29 -3.46 -1.57
CA LYS A 120 1.21 -4.59 -1.77
C LYS A 120 0.83 -5.42 -2.99
N THR A 121 -0.47 -5.47 -3.33
CA THR A 121 -0.97 -5.99 -4.60
C THR A 121 -2.09 -5.10 -5.15
N PRO A 122 -2.18 -4.90 -6.48
CA PRO A 122 -3.31 -4.19 -7.11
C PRO A 122 -4.55 -5.08 -7.29
N ILE A 123 -4.50 -6.36 -6.92
CA ILE A 123 -5.60 -7.31 -7.10
C ILE A 123 -6.68 -7.08 -6.03
N HIS A 124 -7.90 -6.81 -6.47
CA HIS A 124 -9.05 -6.61 -5.59
C HIS A 124 -9.47 -7.90 -4.87
N THR A 125 -9.75 -7.80 -3.57
CA THR A 125 -10.59 -8.75 -2.82
C THR A 125 -11.37 -8.00 -1.72
N PRO A 126 -12.48 -8.55 -1.20
CA PRO A 126 -13.18 -7.94 -0.06
C PRO A 126 -12.31 -7.78 1.19
N ARG A 127 -11.50 -8.80 1.50
CA ARG A 127 -10.54 -8.81 2.62
C ARG A 127 -9.18 -9.32 2.16
N THR A 128 -8.10 -8.86 2.78
CA THR A 128 -6.73 -9.33 2.52
C THR A 128 -6.61 -10.85 2.60
N THR A 129 -7.29 -11.48 3.56
CA THR A 129 -7.27 -12.94 3.75
C THR A 129 -7.84 -13.71 2.55
N ASP A 130 -8.70 -13.08 1.76
CA ASP A 130 -9.36 -13.71 0.62
C ASP A 130 -8.44 -13.86 -0.59
N LEU A 131 -7.29 -13.17 -0.59
CA LEU A 131 -6.23 -13.43 -1.57
C LEU A 131 -5.75 -14.89 -1.51
N LYS A 132 -5.86 -15.55 -0.34
CA LYS A 132 -5.53 -16.98 -0.19
C LYS A 132 -6.47 -17.90 -0.98
N PHE A 133 -7.71 -17.46 -1.22
CA PHE A 133 -8.64 -18.19 -2.09
C PHE A 133 -8.17 -18.13 -3.54
N LEU A 134 -7.86 -16.93 -4.04
CA LEU A 134 -7.34 -16.72 -5.39
C LEU A 134 -6.01 -17.46 -5.62
N ASN A 135 -5.17 -17.52 -4.59
CA ASN A 135 -3.88 -18.21 -4.63
C ASN A 135 -3.98 -19.76 -4.73
N ARG A 136 -5.19 -20.34 -4.73
CA ARG A 136 -5.38 -21.78 -5.01
C ARG A 136 -5.28 -22.10 -6.49
N GLU A 137 -5.59 -21.12 -7.36
CA GLU A 137 -5.45 -21.27 -8.80
C GLU A 137 -3.98 -21.06 -9.20
N PRO A 138 -3.28 -22.07 -9.76
CA PRO A 138 -1.83 -22.00 -10.00
C PRO A 138 -1.38 -20.81 -10.86
N ALA A 139 -2.16 -20.48 -11.91
CA ALA A 139 -1.88 -19.34 -12.77
C ALA A 139 -1.95 -18.02 -12.00
N VAL A 140 -2.94 -17.86 -11.13
CA VAL A 140 -3.11 -16.67 -10.28
C VAL A 140 -2.02 -16.62 -9.22
N ALA A 141 -1.68 -17.74 -8.58
CA ALA A 141 -0.65 -17.81 -7.56
C ALA A 141 0.72 -17.35 -8.08
N SER A 142 1.12 -17.84 -9.26
CA SER A 142 2.37 -17.43 -9.92
C SER A 142 2.41 -15.92 -10.19
N LEU A 143 1.34 -15.39 -10.77
CA LEU A 143 1.24 -13.97 -11.11
C LEU A 143 1.07 -13.07 -9.88
N LEU A 144 0.46 -13.57 -8.80
CA LEU A 144 0.39 -12.86 -7.53
C LEU A 144 1.77 -12.71 -6.91
N ILE A 145 2.62 -13.75 -6.94
CA ILE A 145 4.00 -13.67 -6.47
C ILE A 145 4.81 -12.69 -7.31
N GLU A 146 4.70 -12.76 -8.64
CA GLU A 146 5.33 -11.81 -9.55
C GLU A 146 4.87 -10.37 -9.25
N GLY A 147 3.57 -10.17 -9.05
CA GLY A 147 3.01 -8.87 -8.76
C GLY A 147 3.37 -8.31 -7.39
N LEU A 148 3.47 -9.15 -6.36
CA LEU A 148 3.99 -8.73 -5.07
C LEU A 148 5.43 -8.21 -5.19
N ARG A 149 6.28 -8.88 -5.98
CA ARG A 149 7.64 -8.40 -6.26
C ARG A 149 7.62 -7.08 -7.04
N LYS A 150 6.79 -6.97 -8.07
CA LYS A 150 6.70 -5.75 -8.88
C LYS A 150 6.17 -4.56 -8.09
N MET A 151 5.20 -4.76 -7.21
CA MET A 151 4.70 -3.70 -6.33
C MET A 151 5.74 -3.28 -5.28
N ALA A 152 6.58 -4.20 -4.79
CA ALA A 152 7.71 -3.86 -3.94
C ALA A 152 8.73 -2.99 -4.69
N GLU A 153 9.02 -3.30 -5.96
CA GLU A 153 9.84 -2.45 -6.82
C GLU A 153 9.24 -1.05 -6.99
N PHE A 154 7.93 -0.94 -7.26
CA PHE A 154 7.28 0.39 -7.37
C PHE A 154 7.33 1.18 -6.07
N ALA A 155 7.14 0.53 -4.92
CA ALA A 155 7.27 1.17 -3.62
C ALA A 155 8.69 1.70 -3.38
N TYR A 156 9.71 0.89 -3.69
CA TYR A 156 11.11 1.31 -3.59
C TYR A 156 11.43 2.45 -4.56
N ARG A 157 11.05 2.32 -5.84
CA ARG A 157 11.26 3.38 -6.85
C ARG A 157 10.56 4.69 -6.48
N ALA A 158 9.38 4.63 -5.86
CA ALA A 158 8.73 5.82 -5.34
C ALA A 158 9.62 6.48 -4.27
N GLN A 159 10.19 5.69 -3.35
CA GLN A 159 11.07 6.24 -2.33
C GLN A 159 12.40 6.75 -2.89
N THR A 160 12.98 6.14 -3.92
CA THR A 160 14.22 6.65 -4.53
C THR A 160 14.03 7.99 -5.26
N ILE A 161 12.85 8.23 -5.81
CA ILE A 161 12.46 9.54 -6.37
C ILE A 161 12.28 10.58 -5.25
N PHE A 162 11.85 10.13 -4.08
CA PHE A 162 11.50 10.93 -2.91
C PHE A 162 12.29 10.49 -1.66
N PRO A 163 13.64 10.52 -1.66
CA PRO A 163 14.45 9.80 -0.68
C PRO A 163 14.34 10.35 0.74
N ALA A 164 14.01 11.64 0.90
CA ALA A 164 13.80 12.26 2.20
C ALA A 164 12.43 11.94 2.81
N ILE A 165 11.47 11.42 2.02
CA ILE A 165 10.08 11.20 2.43
C ILE A 165 9.94 9.83 3.10
N PRO A 166 9.22 9.74 4.25
CA PRO A 166 8.97 8.47 4.90
C PRO A 166 8.10 7.56 4.03
N LEU A 167 8.38 6.25 4.11
CA LEU A 167 7.53 5.21 3.54
C LEU A 167 6.88 4.42 4.68
N TRP A 168 5.56 4.47 4.75
CA TRP A 168 4.76 3.75 5.74
C TRP A 168 4.14 2.51 5.11
N ILE A 169 4.48 1.34 5.62
CA ILE A 169 3.75 0.11 5.31
C ILE A 169 2.75 -0.14 6.42
N ILE A 170 1.47 -0.08 6.08
CA ILE A 170 0.39 -0.39 7.01
C ILE A 170 -0.07 -1.83 6.78
N GLY A 171 -0.35 -2.55 7.87
CA GLY A 171 -0.76 -3.96 7.80
C GLY A 171 0.43 -4.89 7.49
N TYR A 172 1.21 -5.22 8.53
CA TYR A 172 2.38 -6.09 8.40
C TYR A 172 2.11 -7.56 8.76
N SER A 173 0.89 -7.94 9.11
CA SER A 173 0.59 -9.26 9.69
C SER A 173 0.90 -10.43 8.75
N GLU A 174 0.78 -10.23 7.43
CA GLU A 174 1.06 -11.22 6.39
C GLU A 174 2.46 -11.06 5.75
N MET A 175 3.34 -10.21 6.30
CA MET A 175 4.63 -9.87 5.69
C MET A 175 5.82 -10.72 6.14
N SER A 176 5.69 -11.53 7.19
CA SER A 176 6.75 -12.41 7.68
C SER A 176 6.94 -13.65 6.79
N LYS A 177 8.10 -14.30 6.88
CA LYS A 177 8.42 -15.52 6.13
C LYS A 177 7.31 -16.58 6.21
N GLY A 178 6.98 -17.17 5.06
CA GLY A 178 5.93 -18.18 4.93
C GLY A 178 4.49 -17.64 4.87
N LYS A 179 4.28 -16.32 4.96
CA LYS A 179 2.97 -15.69 4.81
C LYS A 179 2.75 -15.08 3.43
N LEU A 180 1.52 -14.68 3.15
CA LEU A 180 1.05 -14.24 1.84
C LEU A 180 1.90 -13.15 1.20
N PHE A 181 2.33 -12.15 1.97
CA PHE A 181 3.11 -11.01 1.47
C PHE A 181 4.61 -11.18 1.67
N TRP A 182 5.10 -12.37 2.02
CA TRP A 182 6.54 -12.62 2.10
C TRP A 182 7.28 -12.30 0.80
N PRO A 183 6.79 -12.63 -0.41
CA PRO A 183 7.48 -12.27 -1.66
C PRO A 183 7.66 -10.76 -1.85
N TYR A 184 6.70 -9.95 -1.36
CA TYR A 184 6.82 -8.49 -1.34
C TYR A 184 7.94 -8.07 -0.38
N THR A 185 7.93 -8.59 0.86
CA THR A 185 8.92 -8.27 1.88
C THR A 185 10.34 -8.63 1.45
N GLU A 186 10.55 -9.87 1.02
CA GLU A 186 11.86 -10.36 0.59
C GLU A 186 12.44 -9.48 -0.52
N HIS A 187 11.62 -9.17 -1.52
CA HIS A 187 12.06 -8.38 -2.66
C HIS A 187 12.31 -6.92 -2.29
N LEU A 188 11.46 -6.34 -1.44
CA LEU A 188 11.64 -4.99 -0.93
C LEU A 188 12.96 -4.85 -0.16
N LEU A 189 13.29 -5.83 0.70
CA LEU A 189 14.52 -5.78 1.50
C LEU A 189 15.78 -5.84 0.64
N ARG A 190 15.79 -6.63 -0.44
CA ARG A 190 16.92 -6.69 -1.38
C ARG A 190 17.24 -5.32 -1.99
N PHE A 191 16.24 -4.49 -2.27
CA PHE A 191 16.48 -3.14 -2.75
C PHE A 191 17.15 -2.24 -1.70
N TYR A 192 16.78 -2.42 -0.43
CA TYR A 192 17.31 -1.62 0.67
C TYR A 192 18.69 -2.07 1.20
N GLU A 193 19.17 -3.26 0.83
CA GLU A 193 20.52 -3.74 1.21
C GLU A 193 21.62 -2.73 0.85
N GLN A 194 21.45 -2.02 -0.28
CA GLN A 194 22.40 -1.02 -0.77
C GLN A 194 21.90 0.43 -0.58
N ASP A 195 20.80 0.62 0.14
CA ASP A 195 20.20 1.95 0.40
C ASP A 195 19.79 2.11 1.88
N PRO A 196 20.79 2.18 2.80
CA PRO A 196 20.52 2.37 4.23
C PRO A 196 19.82 3.70 4.53
N PHE A 197 20.00 4.72 3.67
CA PHE A 197 19.38 6.02 3.85
C PHE A 197 17.86 5.94 3.71
N SER A 198 17.35 5.36 2.63
CA SER A 198 15.91 5.17 2.45
C SER A 198 15.36 4.11 3.41
N TYR A 199 16.14 3.08 3.71
CA TYR A 199 15.75 2.03 4.66
C TYR A 199 15.48 2.57 6.07
N SER A 200 16.26 3.56 6.52
CA SER A 200 16.04 4.23 7.81
C SER A 200 14.70 4.98 7.90
N ARG A 201 14.07 5.26 6.75
CA ARG A 201 12.79 5.96 6.59
C ARG A 201 11.63 5.02 6.23
N LEU A 202 11.89 3.72 6.22
CA LEU A 202 10.87 2.69 6.11
C LEU A 202 10.29 2.40 7.50
N PHE A 203 8.97 2.55 7.64
CA PHE A 203 8.25 2.36 8.90
C PHE A 203 7.09 1.40 8.71
N LEU A 204 6.88 0.51 9.68
CA LEU A 204 5.79 -0.46 9.66
C LEU A 204 4.77 -0.12 10.74
N PHE A 205 3.49 -0.14 10.40
CA PHE A 205 2.42 0.13 11.35
C PHE A 205 1.28 -0.88 11.25
N ARG A 206 0.51 -0.98 12.34
CA ARG A 206 -0.74 -1.73 12.31
C ARG A 206 -1.69 -1.13 11.28
N HIS A 207 -2.58 -1.97 10.77
CA HIS A 207 -3.60 -1.55 9.81
C HIS A 207 -4.57 -0.51 10.43
N PHE A 208 -5.13 0.39 9.63
CA PHE A 208 -6.06 1.41 10.13
C PHE A 208 -7.46 0.87 10.48
N SER A 209 -7.81 -0.32 9.96
CA SER A 209 -9.10 -0.96 10.27
C SER A 209 -9.29 -1.12 11.78
N MET A 210 -10.53 -0.95 12.24
CA MET A 210 -10.92 -1.07 13.65
C MET A 210 -10.07 -0.20 14.60
N ASN A 211 -9.57 0.95 14.14
CA ASN A 211 -8.70 1.87 14.87
C ASN A 211 -7.41 1.24 15.42
N GLN A 212 -6.96 0.10 14.89
CA GLN A 212 -5.80 -0.63 15.44
C GLN A 212 -4.54 0.23 15.44
N PHE A 213 -4.31 1.00 14.38
CA PHE A 213 -3.22 1.99 14.32
C PHE A 213 -3.26 3.00 15.49
N THR A 214 -4.39 3.69 15.67
CA THR A 214 -4.51 4.77 16.68
C THR A 214 -4.45 4.22 18.10
N ILE A 215 -5.06 3.05 18.34
CA ILE A 215 -4.98 2.36 19.64
C ILE A 215 -3.53 2.00 19.97
N ASP A 216 -2.80 1.48 18.98
CA ASP A 216 -1.41 1.07 19.15
C ASP A 216 -0.48 2.26 19.38
N LEU A 217 -0.69 3.37 18.65
CA LEU A 217 0.01 4.62 18.88
C LEU A 217 -0.23 5.14 20.30
N ALA A 218 -1.48 5.21 20.75
CA ALA A 218 -1.83 5.70 22.09
C ALA A 218 -1.22 4.85 23.22
N ARG A 219 -1.12 3.53 23.03
CA ARG A 219 -0.50 2.62 24.01
C ARG A 219 1.00 2.79 24.13
N HIS A 220 1.68 3.15 23.04
CA HIS A 220 3.14 3.27 23.02
C HIS A 220 3.64 4.70 23.27
N ARG A 221 2.76 5.70 23.17
CA ARG A 221 3.11 7.09 23.45
C ARG A 221 3.39 7.28 24.94
N THR A 222 4.59 7.79 25.25
CA THR A 222 4.92 8.19 26.63
C THR A 222 4.39 9.59 26.93
N ASN A 223 4.27 9.94 28.21
CA ASN A 223 3.79 11.26 28.62
C ASN A 223 4.63 12.37 27.97
N ASN A 224 3.95 13.32 27.31
CA ASN A 224 4.54 14.47 26.60
C ASN A 224 5.44 14.15 25.40
N GLU A 225 5.57 12.88 24.95
CA GLU A 225 6.25 12.58 23.69
C GLU A 225 5.42 13.15 22.52
N PRO A 226 6.02 13.92 21.59
CA PRO A 226 5.31 14.37 20.42
C PRO A 226 5.05 13.20 19.46
N VAL A 227 3.95 13.28 18.71
CA VAL A 227 3.46 12.18 17.88
C VAL A 227 4.44 11.73 16.78
N PRO A 228 5.16 12.64 16.08
CA PRO A 228 6.18 12.26 15.11
C PRO A 228 7.25 11.32 15.70
N GLU A 229 7.73 11.60 16.91
CA GLU A 229 8.75 10.83 17.61
C GLU A 229 8.24 9.45 18.01
N THR A 230 7.01 9.37 18.55
CA THR A 230 6.36 8.09 18.86
C THR A 230 6.22 7.24 17.60
N LEU A 231 5.77 7.82 16.48
CA LEU A 231 5.60 7.10 15.23
C LEU A 231 6.93 6.58 14.67
N ARG A 232 7.98 7.40 14.70
CA ARG A 232 9.32 6.99 14.26
C ARG A 232 9.81 5.77 15.05
N ARG A 233 9.72 5.84 16.39
CA ARG A 233 10.13 4.75 17.28
C ARG A 233 9.28 3.49 17.07
N LEU A 234 7.96 3.65 17.02
CA LEU A 234 7.01 2.54 16.85
C LEU A 234 7.20 1.84 15.49
N GLY A 235 7.33 2.64 14.44
CA GLY A 235 7.53 2.18 13.07
C GLY A 235 8.85 1.41 12.91
N GLU A 236 9.94 1.92 13.50
CA GLU A 236 11.25 1.27 13.50
C GLU A 236 11.22 -0.05 14.29
N MET A 237 10.58 -0.04 15.46
CA MET A 237 10.41 -1.25 16.29
C MET A 237 9.71 -2.37 15.50
N TYR A 238 8.62 -2.04 14.80
CA TYR A 238 7.92 -3.03 13.97
C TYR A 238 8.70 -3.44 12.74
N ARG A 239 9.44 -2.52 12.11
CA ARG A 239 10.36 -2.85 11.01
C ARG A 239 11.35 -3.92 11.44
N LYS A 240 12.07 -3.71 12.55
CA LYS A 240 13.03 -4.69 13.10
C LYS A 240 12.37 -6.02 13.42
N ARG A 241 11.23 -5.99 14.13
CA ARG A 241 10.51 -7.21 14.53
C ARG A 241 10.01 -8.04 13.34
N VAL A 242 9.44 -7.40 12.32
CA VAL A 242 8.80 -8.10 11.19
C VAL A 242 9.84 -8.60 10.20
N PHE A 243 10.89 -7.82 9.95
CA PHE A 243 11.95 -8.18 9.02
C PHE A 243 13.04 -9.05 9.64
N GLN A 244 12.96 -9.33 10.94
CA GLN A 244 13.88 -10.21 11.67
C GLN A 244 15.35 -9.84 11.45
N LEU A 245 15.63 -8.53 11.44
CA LEU A 245 16.99 -7.99 11.52
C LEU A 245 17.44 -7.92 12.97
#